data_AF-A0ABD5SIK9-F1
#
_entry.id   AF-A0ABD5SIK9-F1
#
_cell.length_a   1.000
_cell.length_b   1.000
_cell.length_c   1.000
_cell.angle_alpha   90.00
_cell.angle_beta   90.00
_cell.angle_gamma   90.00
#
_symmetry.space_group_name_H-M   'P 1'
#
loop_
_entity.id
_entity.type
_entity.pdbx_description
1 polymer ?
#
loop_
_entity_poly.entity_id
_entity_poly.type
_entity_poly.pdbx_seq_one_letter_code
_entity_poly.pdbx_strand_id
1 'polypeptide(L)' 'RALDRLHADGFYIEPTCAVAPAALDELRTRGAIGDDEDVVVPLTGSGLKG' A
#
# COMPACT_ATOMS: atom_id res chain seq x y z
N ARG A 1 3.55 8.23 -5.06
CA ARG A 1 2.07 8.14 -4.97
C ARG A 1 1.61 7.24 -3.83
N ALA A 2 1.86 5.92 -3.86
CA ALA A 2 1.44 5.03 -2.76
C ALA A 2 2.22 5.29 -1.46
N LEU A 3 3.55 5.40 -1.54
CA LEU A 3 4.41 5.75 -0.40
C LEU A 3 4.00 7.10 0.22
N ASP A 4 3.85 8.13 -0.60
CA ASP A 4 3.45 9.47 -0.14
C ASP A 4 2.08 9.47 0.53
N ARG A 5 1.12 8.69 0.01
CA ARG A 5 -0.21 8.54 0.62
C ARG A 5 -0.12 7.85 1.98
N LEU A 6 0.66 6.78 2.10
CA LEU A 6 0.86 6.07 3.36
C LEU A 6 1.57 6.95 4.39
N HIS A 7 2.57 7.74 3.97
CA HIS A 7 3.23 8.72 4.83
C HIS A 7 2.25 9.81 5.28
N ALA A 8 1.38 10.31 4.40
CA ALA A 8 0.33 11.26 4.75
C ALA A 8 -0.69 10.69 5.76
N ASP A 9 -0.96 9.39 5.69
CA ASP A 9 -1.83 8.66 6.63
C ASP A 9 -1.10 8.24 7.92
N GLY A 10 0.18 8.64 8.10
CA GLY A 10 0.98 8.37 9.31
C GLY A 10 1.75 7.05 9.31
N PHE A 11 1.70 6.28 8.23
CA PHE A 11 2.44 5.03 8.07
C PHE A 11 3.82 5.26 7.48
N TYR A 12 4.80 5.51 8.35
CA TYR A 12 6.21 5.59 7.95
C TYR A 12 6.76 4.21 7.58
N ILE A 13 6.62 3.83 6.31
CA ILE A 13 7.15 2.59 5.74
C ILE A 13 8.36 2.85 4.84
N GLU A 14 9.20 1.84 4.66
CA GLU A 14 10.30 1.92 3.70
C GLU A 14 9.78 1.81 2.24
N PRO A 15 10.47 2.40 1.24
CA PRO A 15 9.96 2.48 -0.14
C PRO A 15 9.61 1.12 -0.77
N THR A 16 10.36 0.07 -0.41
CA THR A 16 10.15 -1.32 -0.86
C THR A 16 8.85 -1.91 -0.33
N CYS A 17 8.37 -1.46 0.83
CA CYS A 17 7.10 -1.92 1.38
C CYS A 17 5.87 -1.26 0.72
N ALA A 18 6.05 -0.20 -0.07
CA ALA A 18 4.95 0.44 -0.80
C ALA A 18 4.51 -0.34 -2.06
N VAL A 19 5.20 -1.44 -2.42
CA VAL A 19 4.87 -2.25 -3.59
C VAL A 19 3.49 -2.91 -3.46
N ALA A 20 3.16 -3.51 -2.31
CA ALA A 20 1.88 -4.18 -2.12
C ALA A 20 0.68 -3.21 -2.20
N PRO A 21 0.72 -2.02 -1.56
CA PRO A 21 -0.28 -0.98 -1.75
C PRO A 21 -0.39 -0.47 -3.20
N ALA A 22 0.74 -0.32 -3.90
CA ALA A 22 0.72 0.10 -5.31
C ALA A 22 0.09 -0.97 -6.22
N ALA A 23 0.37 -2.25 -5.96
CA ALA A 23 -0.23 -3.34 -6.71
C ALA A 23 -1.76 -3.42 -6.52
N LEU A 24 -2.27 -3.11 -5.32
CA LEU A 24 -3.72 -3.10 -5.09
C LEU A 24 -4.46 -2.09 -5.98
N ASP A 25 -3.93 -0.88 -6.14
CA ASP A 25 -4.51 0.15 -7.01
C ASP A 25 -4.58 -0.32 -8.47
N GLU A 26 -3.52 -0.99 -8.94
CA GLU A 26 -3.45 -1.55 -10.28
C GLU A 26 -4.38 -2.76 -10.47
N LEU A 27 -4.49 -3.64 -9.47
CA LEU A 27 -5.40 -4.79 -9.51
C LEU A 27 -6.87 -4.37 -9.54
N ARG A 28 -7.25 -3.31 -8.80
CA ARG A 28 -8.59 -2.70 -8.89
C ARG A 28 -8.83 -2.05 -10.25
N THR A 29 -7.87 -1.28 -10.76
CA THR A 29 -7.96 -0.67 -12.11
C THR A 29 -8.18 -1.72 -13.21
N ARG A 30 -7.58 -2.91 -13.04
CA ARG A 30 -7.72 -4.04 -13.97
C ARG A 30 -9.00 -4.87 -13.74
N GLY A 31 -9.80 -4.56 -12.72
CA GLY A 31 -11.00 -5.32 -12.34
C GLY A 31 -10.71 -6.70 -11.77
N ALA A 32 -9.46 -6.97 -11.35
CA ALA A 32 -9.06 -8.24 -10.73
C ALA A 32 -9.47 -8.31 -9.26
N ILE A 33 -9.73 -7.17 -8.64
CA ILE A 33 -10.30 -7.02 -7.29
C ILE A 33 -11.46 -6.03 -7.42
N GLY A 34 -12.66 -6.44 -7.01
CA GLY A 34 -13.87 -5.62 -7.04
C GLY A 34 -13.90 -4.56 -5.94
N ASP A 35 -14.81 -3.59 -6.10
CA ASP A 35 -15.00 -2.49 -5.13
C ASP A 35 -15.57 -2.97 -3.79
N ASP A 36 -16.34 -4.07 -3.82
CA ASP A 36 -16.97 -4.67 -2.63
C ASP A 36 -16.06 -5.70 -1.93
N GLU A 37 -14.84 -5.92 -2.41
CA GLU A 37 -13.90 -6.86 -1.82
C GLU A 37 -13.09 -6.24 -0.68
N ASP A 38 -13.13 -6.90 0.48
CA ASP A 38 -12.30 -6.58 1.63
C ASP A 38 -10.86 -7.07 1.40
N VAL A 39 -9.91 -6.13 1.33
CA VAL A 39 -8.48 -6.44 1.09
C VAL A 39 -7.62 -6.02 2.27
N VAL A 40 -6.82 -6.97 2.77
CA VAL A 40 -5.78 -6.72 3.76
C VAL A 40 -4.42 -6.67 3.06
N VAL A 41 -3.74 -5.54 3.15
CA VAL A 41 -2.37 -5.37 2.63
C VAL A 41 -1.38 -5.32 3.79
N PRO A 42 -0.55 -6.36 3.99
CA PRO A 42 0.43 -6.35 5.07
C PRO A 42 1.56 -5.35 4.76
N LEU A 43 1.86 -4.48 5.72
CA LEU A 43 3.00 -3.56 5.69
C LEU A 43 4.08 -4.09 6.64
N THR A 44 5.12 -4.70 6.09
CA THR A 44 6.08 -5.50 6.88
C THR A 44 7.42 -4.82 7.17
N GLY A 45 7.69 -3.65 6.59
CA GLY A 45 8.91 -2.87 6.83
C GLY A 45 8.59 -1.46 7.30
N SER A 46 9.03 -1.12 8.51
CA SER A 46 8.93 0.22 9.05
C SER A 46 10.07 1.09 8.52
N GLY A 47 9.72 2.25 7.95
CA GLY A 47 10.66 3.31 7.58
C GLY A 47 11.27 4.02 8.79
N LEU A 48 10.77 3.73 10.00
CA LEU A 48 11.42 4.02 11.28
C LEU A 48 12.69 3.17 11.42
N LYS A 49 13.74 3.53 10.70
CA LYS A 49 15.10 3.32 11.19
C LYS A 49 15.38 4.51 12.10
N GLY A 50 15.70 4.24 13.36
CA GLY A 50 15.91 5.26 14.40
C GLY A 50 16.97 6.29 14.04
#